data_AF-A0A1E1W851-F1
#
_entry.id   AF-A0A1E1W851-F1
#
_cell.length_a   1.000
_cell.length_b   1.000
_cell.length_c   1.000
_cell.angle_alpha   90.00
_cell.angle_beta   90.00
_cell.angle_gamma   90.00
#
_symmetry.space_group_name_H-M   'P 1'
#
loop_
_entity.id
_entity.type
_entity.pdbx_description
1 polymer ?
#
loop_
_entity_poly.entity_id
_entity_poly.type
_entity_poly.pdbx_seq_one_letter_code
_entity_poly.pdbx_strand_id
1 'polypeptide(L)'
;MILIGETLGARQKYLNFQVNDAASNNVSFQEIKENPEENDADKLFKIDLAGKYKNVDYIIEVLKCADSLYISRALKFTFLYDDEFASIINPANLHDNILPFMSRKMKKKLLSTISMNVRNEERAKAFHQYCIKAKLQKIASKFLIFTSGEYKTSFLENDFNTFQTNFQEENDIKFFIGNNTTLAGLYLEKIHENRRPRALYILRYLYLIDPNLYLNWVEQYCQKNRLNTLGLRISKDIMKNHKNRVIGNFPMYCNVVNKNMLVKYMSSDDAKVCIPTLLPDTVEKFWNSNLGNSYEFIINLIPTDERYMFIKSMFVNKYPGKAFEMSSEFYNSKYYRYMSVEERETWALLKLSRQHIPDYKLYRFVKYDKAIIEIKKLGHFLN
;
A
#
# COMPACT_ATOMS: atom_id res chain seq x y z
N MET A 1 -10.79 -3.02 51.65
CA MET A 1 -10.05 -1.75 51.42
C MET A 1 -10.97 -0.68 50.83
N ILE A 2 -10.84 0.59 51.23
CA ILE A 2 -11.66 1.71 50.68
C ILE A 2 -10.77 2.60 49.80
N LEU A 3 -11.15 2.78 48.53
CA LEU A 3 -10.43 3.63 47.57
C LEU A 3 -10.83 5.10 47.72
N ILE A 4 -9.84 5.97 47.91
CA ILE A 4 -10.04 7.42 48.04
C ILE A 4 -10.03 8.09 46.66
N GLY A 5 -10.93 9.05 46.46
CA GLY A 5 -10.98 9.90 45.27
C GLY A 5 -12.39 10.05 44.68
N GLU A 6 -12.67 11.26 44.17
CA GLU A 6 -13.97 11.63 43.62
C GLU A 6 -14.25 10.99 42.25
N THR A 7 -13.19 10.67 41.49
CA THR A 7 -13.30 10.06 40.15
C THR A 7 -12.71 8.65 40.11
N LEU A 8 -13.14 7.83 39.15
CA LEU A 8 -12.57 6.50 38.91
C LEU A 8 -11.05 6.56 38.66
N GLY A 9 -10.57 7.60 37.97
CA GLY A 9 -9.15 7.82 37.74
C GLY A 9 -8.39 8.12 39.03
N ALA A 10 -8.96 8.92 39.93
CA ALA A 10 -8.36 9.20 41.25
C ALA A 10 -8.29 7.93 42.11
N ARG A 11 -9.37 7.15 42.15
CA ARG A 11 -9.42 5.86 42.87
C ARG A 11 -8.40 4.85 42.34
N GLN A 12 -8.22 4.77 41.02
CA GLN A 12 -7.21 3.90 40.41
C GLN A 12 -5.78 4.37 40.73
N LYS A 13 -5.52 5.69 40.75
CA LYS A 13 -4.23 6.23 41.18
C LYS A 13 -3.94 5.89 42.64
N TYR A 14 -4.95 5.99 43.50
CA TYR A 14 -4.84 5.62 44.91
C TYR A 14 -4.54 4.13 45.10
N LEU A 15 -5.24 3.24 44.37
CA LEU A 15 -4.92 1.81 44.36
C LEU A 15 -3.47 1.55 43.94
N ASN A 16 -3.02 2.18 42.86
CA ASN A 16 -1.64 2.02 42.37
C ASN A 16 -0.61 2.50 43.40
N PHE A 17 -0.90 3.61 44.09
CA PHE A 17 -0.06 4.12 45.17
C PHE A 17 0.09 3.08 46.28
N GLN A 18 -1.02 2.53 46.78
CA GLN A 18 -0.98 1.54 47.85
C GLN A 18 -0.24 0.25 47.44
N VAL A 19 -0.44 -0.23 46.21
CA VAL A 19 0.29 -1.40 45.70
C VAL A 19 1.80 -1.13 45.66
N ASN A 20 2.20 0.06 45.18
CA ASN A 20 3.62 0.43 45.11
C ASN A 20 4.23 0.60 46.50
N ASP A 21 3.49 1.19 47.45
CA ASP A 21 3.91 1.35 48.83
C ASP A 21 4.13 -0.01 49.50
N ALA A 22 3.15 -0.92 49.40
CA ALA A 22 3.28 -2.28 49.93
C ALA A 22 4.45 -3.05 49.30
N ALA A 23 4.65 -2.92 47.98
CA ALA A 23 5.78 -3.54 47.29
C ALA A 23 7.14 -2.96 47.73
N SER A 24 7.21 -1.64 47.96
CA SER A 24 8.45 -0.97 48.39
C SER A 24 8.81 -1.32 49.84
N ASN A 25 7.80 -1.54 50.66
CA ASN A 25 7.93 -1.98 52.04
C ASN A 25 8.14 -3.51 52.19
N ASN A 26 8.26 -4.25 51.08
CA ASN A 26 8.43 -5.72 51.05
C ASN A 26 7.37 -6.48 51.87
N VAL A 27 6.13 -6.01 51.84
CA VAL A 27 5.02 -6.69 52.53
C VAL A 27 4.87 -8.10 51.94
N SER A 28 4.80 -9.10 52.82
CA SER A 28 4.69 -10.51 52.43
C SER A 28 3.43 -10.75 51.59
N PHE A 29 3.62 -11.28 50.38
CA PHE A 29 2.48 -11.62 49.54
C PHE A 29 1.61 -12.72 50.14
N GLN A 30 2.23 -13.67 50.87
CA GLN A 30 1.51 -14.79 51.45
C GLN A 30 0.53 -14.31 52.53
N GLU A 31 0.95 -13.37 53.38
CA GLU A 31 0.10 -12.75 54.39
C GLU A 31 -1.05 -11.98 53.73
N ILE A 32 -0.76 -11.18 52.70
CA ILE A 32 -1.78 -10.44 51.95
C ILE A 32 -2.77 -11.38 51.25
N LYS A 33 -2.31 -12.51 50.74
CA LYS A 33 -3.15 -13.51 50.07
C LYS A 33 -4.19 -14.09 51.02
N GLU A 34 -3.80 -14.36 52.27
CA GLU A 34 -4.65 -14.96 53.31
C GLU A 34 -5.70 -14.00 53.88
N ASN A 35 -5.47 -12.68 53.78
CA ASN A 35 -6.45 -11.70 54.22
C ASN A 35 -7.80 -11.84 53.48
N PRO A 36 -8.95 -11.71 54.16
CA PRO A 36 -10.26 -11.79 53.52
C PRO A 36 -10.44 -10.70 52.47
N GLU A 37 -11.14 -11.03 51.38
CA GLU A 37 -11.51 -10.09 50.31
C GLU A 37 -12.92 -9.60 50.60
N GLU A 38 -13.09 -8.35 51.03
CA GLU A 38 -14.40 -7.77 51.35
C GLU A 38 -15.03 -7.11 50.11
N ASN A 39 -14.21 -6.65 49.17
CA ASN A 39 -14.67 -6.02 47.95
C ASN A 39 -13.69 -6.20 46.76
N ASP A 40 -14.12 -5.79 45.56
CA ASP A 40 -13.32 -5.89 44.33
C ASP A 40 -11.97 -5.15 44.42
N ALA A 41 -11.88 -4.07 45.21
CA ALA A 41 -10.64 -3.34 45.38
C ALA A 41 -9.59 -4.17 46.13
N ASP A 42 -10.01 -5.00 47.09
CA ASP A 42 -9.12 -5.96 47.76
C ASP A 42 -8.57 -6.98 46.77
N LYS A 43 -9.44 -7.53 45.90
CA LYS A 43 -9.00 -8.47 44.86
C LYS A 43 -8.02 -7.83 43.90
N LEU A 44 -8.33 -6.63 43.41
CA LEU A 44 -7.48 -5.90 42.47
C LEU A 44 -6.13 -5.54 43.09
N PHE A 45 -6.11 -5.15 44.36
CA PHE A 45 -4.87 -4.91 45.11
C PHE A 45 -3.99 -6.17 45.14
N LYS A 46 -4.57 -7.33 45.50
CA LYS A 46 -3.84 -8.60 45.51
C LYS A 46 -3.30 -8.98 44.13
N ILE A 47 -4.09 -8.82 43.07
CA ILE A 47 -3.65 -9.10 41.69
C ILE A 47 -2.48 -8.20 41.30
N ASP A 48 -2.57 -6.91 41.59
CA ASP A 48 -1.53 -5.94 41.24
C ASP A 48 -0.24 -6.14 42.05
N LEU A 49 -0.35 -6.44 43.34
CA LEU A 49 0.79 -6.78 44.19
C LEU A 49 1.45 -8.10 43.75
N ALA A 50 0.66 -9.11 43.39
CA ALA A 50 1.17 -10.35 42.79
C ALA A 50 1.97 -10.05 41.51
N GLY A 51 1.47 -9.14 40.68
CA GLY A 51 2.17 -8.66 39.49
C GLY A 51 3.50 -7.99 39.80
N LYS A 52 3.60 -7.20 40.88
CA LYS A 52 4.87 -6.57 41.32
C LYS A 52 5.91 -7.60 41.73
N TYR A 53 5.49 -8.66 42.40
CA TYR A 53 6.37 -9.73 42.86
C TYR A 53 6.55 -10.88 41.86
N LYS A 54 6.00 -10.75 40.65
CA LYS A 54 5.96 -11.83 39.65
C LYS A 54 5.45 -13.17 40.22
N ASN A 55 4.46 -13.15 41.12
CA ASN A 55 3.89 -14.37 41.69
C ASN A 55 3.00 -15.07 40.64
N VAL A 56 3.61 -15.93 39.83
CA VAL A 56 2.93 -16.56 38.69
C VAL A 56 1.80 -17.46 39.13
N ASP A 57 2.00 -18.27 40.17
CA ASP A 57 0.99 -19.22 40.64
C ASP A 57 -0.34 -18.51 40.98
N TYR A 58 -0.27 -17.38 41.70
CA TYR A 58 -1.46 -16.61 42.00
C TYR A 58 -2.10 -16.01 40.74
N ILE A 59 -1.29 -15.49 39.81
CA ILE A 59 -1.80 -14.96 38.54
C ILE A 59 -2.50 -16.05 37.72
N ILE A 60 -1.97 -17.28 37.69
CA ILE A 60 -2.59 -18.41 37.01
C ILE A 60 -3.93 -18.79 37.66
N GLU A 61 -4.03 -18.77 38.99
CA GLU A 61 -5.31 -18.98 39.68
C GLU A 61 -6.32 -17.87 39.35
N VAL A 62 -5.88 -16.61 39.26
CA VAL A 62 -6.73 -15.50 38.82
C VAL A 62 -7.21 -15.72 37.38
N LEU A 63 -6.37 -16.25 36.49
CA LEU A 63 -6.78 -16.58 35.12
C LEU A 63 -7.89 -17.65 35.07
N LYS A 64 -7.95 -18.55 36.05
CA LYS A 64 -9.01 -19.59 36.15
C LYS A 64 -10.31 -19.07 36.76
N CYS A 65 -10.34 -17.84 37.29
CA CYS A 65 -11.57 -17.29 37.84
C CYS A 65 -12.59 -16.96 36.73
N ALA A 66 -13.89 -16.97 37.05
CA ALA A 66 -14.93 -16.65 36.06
C ALA A 66 -15.00 -15.16 35.72
N ASP A 67 -14.37 -14.29 36.52
CA ASP A 67 -14.52 -12.85 36.42
C ASP A 67 -13.62 -12.22 35.34
N SER A 68 -14.26 -11.60 34.36
CA SER A 68 -13.57 -10.97 33.24
C SER A 68 -12.75 -9.73 33.60
N LEU A 69 -13.09 -9.01 34.68
CA LEU A 69 -12.35 -7.85 35.17
C LEU A 69 -10.99 -8.30 35.72
N TYR A 70 -10.98 -9.34 36.56
CA TYR A 70 -9.77 -9.87 37.18
C TYR A 70 -8.85 -10.52 36.17
N ILE A 71 -9.40 -11.35 35.26
CA ILE A 71 -8.63 -11.88 34.13
C ILE A 71 -8.02 -10.72 33.33
N SER A 72 -8.82 -9.70 33.00
CA SER A 72 -8.33 -8.55 32.23
C SER A 72 -7.23 -7.77 32.93
N ARG A 73 -7.22 -7.74 34.28
CA ARG A 73 -6.15 -7.13 35.08
C ARG A 73 -4.89 -7.98 35.01
N ALA A 74 -5.00 -9.29 35.24
CA ALA A 74 -3.91 -10.25 35.20
C ALA A 74 -3.19 -10.29 33.82
N LEU A 75 -3.94 -10.23 32.72
CA LEU A 75 -3.37 -10.24 31.36
C LEU A 75 -2.51 -9.01 31.03
N LYS A 76 -2.47 -7.97 31.86
CA LYS A 76 -1.60 -6.80 31.65
C LYS A 76 -0.15 -7.07 32.03
N PHE A 77 0.11 -8.12 32.80
CA PHE A 77 1.46 -8.44 33.25
C PHE A 77 2.25 -9.11 32.13
N THR A 78 3.08 -8.32 31.46
CA THR A 78 3.82 -8.77 30.27
C THR A 78 4.84 -9.85 30.58
N PHE A 79 5.43 -9.84 31.78
CA PHE A 79 6.42 -10.84 32.20
C PHE A 79 5.89 -12.27 32.08
N LEU A 80 4.57 -12.48 32.25
CA LEU A 80 3.94 -13.79 32.15
C LEU A 80 4.20 -14.48 30.79
N TYR A 81 4.49 -13.70 29.75
CA TYR A 81 4.68 -14.18 28.39
C TYR A 81 6.17 -14.39 28.04
N ASP A 82 7.08 -14.02 28.93
CA ASP A 82 8.53 -14.20 28.74
C ASP A 82 8.88 -15.69 28.64
N ASP A 83 10.04 -15.97 28.06
CA ASP A 83 10.50 -17.36 27.83
C ASP A 83 10.78 -18.10 29.15
N GLU A 84 11.05 -17.37 30.25
CA GLU A 84 11.20 -17.93 31.60
C GLU A 84 9.94 -18.68 32.07
N PHE A 85 8.75 -18.35 31.55
CA PHE A 85 7.49 -19.01 31.88
C PHE A 85 6.93 -19.87 30.73
N ALA A 86 7.76 -20.30 29.78
CA ALA A 86 7.32 -21.13 28.66
C ALA A 86 6.68 -22.46 29.10
N SER A 87 7.10 -23.03 30.24
CA SER A 87 6.49 -24.25 30.82
C SER A 87 5.06 -24.03 31.33
N ILE A 88 4.68 -22.80 31.63
CA ILE A 88 3.35 -22.43 32.14
C ILE A 88 2.49 -21.90 30.99
N ILE A 89 3.01 -20.94 30.21
CA ILE A 89 2.33 -20.36 29.05
C ILE A 89 2.77 -21.08 27.77
N ASN A 90 2.22 -22.27 27.56
CA ASN A 90 2.29 -23.04 26.32
C ASN A 90 0.92 -23.64 25.97
N PRO A 91 0.71 -24.07 24.71
CA PRO A 91 -0.60 -24.56 24.29
C PRO A 91 -1.16 -25.73 25.11
N ALA A 92 -0.32 -26.68 25.53
CA ALA A 92 -0.77 -27.87 26.26
C ALA A 92 -1.29 -27.50 27.66
N ASN A 93 -0.46 -26.82 28.45
CA ASN A 93 -0.86 -26.40 29.80
C ASN A 93 -2.06 -25.44 29.77
N LEU A 94 -2.11 -24.51 28.80
CA LEU A 94 -3.27 -23.65 28.64
C LEU A 94 -4.53 -24.47 28.32
N HIS A 95 -4.45 -25.44 27.42
CA HIS A 95 -5.60 -26.23 27.00
C HIS A 95 -6.20 -27.05 28.13
N ASP A 96 -5.35 -27.65 28.95
CA ASP A 96 -5.78 -28.61 29.96
C ASP A 96 -6.12 -27.93 31.30
N ASN A 97 -5.35 -26.90 31.69
CA ASN A 97 -5.39 -26.39 33.05
C ASN A 97 -5.92 -24.96 33.19
N ILE A 98 -6.02 -24.17 32.12
CA ILE A 98 -6.40 -22.74 32.24
C ILE A 98 -7.65 -22.42 31.42
N LEU A 99 -7.61 -22.72 30.12
CA LEU A 99 -8.69 -22.40 29.21
C LEU A 99 -10.03 -23.04 29.61
N PRO A 100 -10.13 -24.28 30.14
CA PRO A 100 -11.43 -24.88 30.49
C PRO A 100 -12.26 -24.02 31.45
N PHE A 101 -11.59 -23.27 32.34
CA PHE A 101 -12.22 -22.40 33.33
C PHE A 101 -12.59 -21.01 32.79
N MET A 102 -12.14 -20.66 31.57
CA MET A 102 -12.39 -19.36 30.96
C MET A 102 -13.61 -19.35 30.05
N SER A 103 -14.33 -18.22 30.05
CA SER A 103 -15.31 -17.93 29.00
C SER A 103 -14.65 -17.84 27.61
N ARG A 104 -15.42 -18.12 26.53
CA ARG A 104 -14.92 -18.02 25.15
C ARG A 104 -14.30 -16.65 24.83
N LYS A 105 -14.86 -15.58 25.39
CA LYS A 105 -14.35 -14.20 25.24
C LYS A 105 -12.97 -14.05 25.88
N MET A 106 -12.79 -14.58 27.10
CA MET A 106 -11.51 -14.52 27.80
C MET A 106 -10.45 -15.43 27.19
N LYS A 107 -10.82 -16.62 26.71
CA LYS A 107 -9.93 -17.50 25.92
C LYS A 107 -9.30 -16.75 24.74
N LYS A 108 -10.15 -16.10 23.93
CA LYS A 108 -9.69 -15.31 22.77
C LYS A 108 -8.83 -14.12 23.19
N LYS A 109 -9.17 -13.46 24.31
CA LYS A 109 -8.40 -12.34 24.84
C LYS A 109 -7.00 -12.78 25.28
N LEU A 110 -6.89 -13.84 26.08
CA LEU A 110 -5.62 -14.43 26.49
C LEU A 110 -4.76 -14.80 25.29
N LEU A 111 -5.28 -15.59 24.34
CA LEU A 111 -4.52 -16.00 23.15
C LEU A 111 -4.09 -14.80 22.29
N SER A 112 -4.93 -13.77 22.16
CA SER A 112 -4.54 -12.54 21.48
C SER A 112 -3.45 -11.79 22.24
N THR A 113 -3.51 -11.72 23.57
CA THR A 113 -2.46 -11.09 24.38
C THR A 113 -1.15 -11.87 24.26
N ILE A 114 -1.19 -13.20 24.30
CA ILE A 114 -0.01 -14.05 24.08
C ILE A 114 0.59 -13.74 22.69
N SER A 115 -0.22 -13.67 21.63
CA SER A 115 0.26 -13.34 20.28
C SER A 115 0.93 -11.96 20.17
N MET A 116 0.56 -11.04 21.05
CA MET A 116 1.16 -9.70 21.12
C MET A 116 2.48 -9.68 21.88
N ASN A 117 2.81 -10.68 22.68
CA ASN A 117 4.00 -10.66 23.56
C ASN A 117 5.02 -11.77 23.25
N VAL A 118 4.58 -12.95 22.81
CA VAL A 118 5.49 -14.05 22.45
C VAL A 118 6.24 -13.70 21.15
N ARG A 119 7.56 -13.79 21.20
CA ARG A 119 8.47 -13.55 20.06
C ARG A 119 9.36 -14.74 19.72
N ASN A 120 9.50 -15.68 20.65
CA ASN A 120 10.20 -16.94 20.41
C ASN A 120 9.51 -17.74 19.30
N GLU A 121 10.29 -18.15 18.30
CA GLU A 121 9.78 -18.82 17.10
C GLU A 121 9.08 -20.15 17.43
N GLU A 122 9.70 -21.01 18.23
CA GLU A 122 9.16 -22.33 18.55
C GLU A 122 7.83 -22.22 19.27
N ARG A 123 7.75 -21.29 20.23
CA ARG A 123 6.51 -20.98 20.96
C ARG A 123 5.45 -20.42 20.01
N ALA A 124 5.81 -19.48 19.13
CA ALA A 124 4.89 -18.93 18.15
C ALA A 124 4.35 -20.01 17.20
N LYS A 125 5.20 -20.93 16.74
CA LYS A 125 4.81 -22.08 15.92
C LYS A 125 3.84 -23.00 16.65
N ALA A 126 4.11 -23.34 17.91
CA ALA A 126 3.23 -24.18 18.73
C ALA A 126 1.85 -23.53 18.91
N PHE A 127 1.80 -22.24 19.22
CA PHE A 127 0.54 -21.49 19.35
C PHE A 127 -0.21 -21.33 18.03
N HIS A 128 0.51 -21.13 16.91
CA HIS A 128 -0.09 -21.12 15.58
C HIS A 128 -0.82 -22.44 15.30
N GLN A 129 -0.12 -23.58 15.45
CA GLN A 129 -0.69 -24.91 15.24
C GLN A 129 -1.90 -25.18 16.14
N TYR A 130 -1.82 -24.80 17.41
CA TYR A 130 -2.94 -24.89 18.35
C TYR A 130 -4.15 -24.09 17.87
N CYS A 131 -3.95 -22.83 17.48
CA CYS A 131 -5.03 -21.96 17.04
C CYS A 131 -5.68 -22.45 15.74
N ILE A 132 -4.91 -23.03 14.81
CA ILE A 132 -5.45 -23.68 13.61
C ILE A 132 -6.36 -24.85 13.99
N LYS A 133 -5.90 -25.78 14.85
CA LYS A 133 -6.70 -26.91 15.35
C LYS A 133 -7.97 -26.45 16.06
N ALA A 134 -7.88 -25.37 16.83
CA ALA A 134 -9.00 -24.77 17.56
C ALA A 134 -9.94 -23.90 16.69
N LYS A 135 -9.72 -23.82 15.36
CA LYS A 135 -10.51 -22.99 14.43
C LYS A 135 -10.52 -21.49 14.84
N LEU A 136 -9.35 -20.97 15.21
CA LEU A 136 -9.10 -19.58 15.62
C LEU A 136 -8.14 -18.88 14.63
N GLN A 137 -8.48 -18.90 13.34
CA GLN A 137 -7.61 -18.51 12.24
C GLN A 137 -7.07 -17.07 12.35
N LYS A 138 -7.92 -16.10 12.73
CA LYS A 138 -7.52 -14.70 12.94
C LYS A 138 -6.50 -14.50 14.06
N ILE A 139 -6.43 -15.41 15.03
CA ILE A 139 -5.42 -15.37 16.09
C ILE A 139 -4.18 -16.14 15.64
N ALA A 140 -4.37 -17.27 14.96
CA ALA A 140 -3.27 -18.04 14.37
C ALA A 140 -2.38 -17.15 13.48
N SER A 141 -2.96 -16.33 12.61
CA SER A 141 -2.22 -15.42 11.73
C SER A 141 -1.27 -14.46 12.48
N LYS A 142 -1.61 -14.04 13.69
CA LYS A 142 -0.76 -13.17 14.52
C LYS A 142 0.51 -13.87 15.00
N PHE A 143 0.41 -15.15 15.35
CA PHE A 143 1.56 -15.97 15.73
C PHE A 143 2.45 -16.26 14.54
N LEU A 144 1.85 -16.50 13.37
CA LEU A 144 2.56 -16.83 12.14
C LEU A 144 3.59 -15.75 11.75
N ILE A 145 3.34 -14.47 12.08
CA ILE A 145 4.26 -13.36 11.85
C ILE A 145 5.64 -13.58 12.51
N PHE A 146 5.68 -14.23 13.67
CA PHE A 146 6.90 -14.45 14.46
C PHE A 146 7.56 -15.82 14.24
N THR A 147 7.21 -16.50 13.13
CA THR A 147 7.83 -17.78 12.75
C THR A 147 8.91 -17.60 11.68
N SER A 148 9.74 -18.62 11.47
CA SER A 148 10.78 -18.61 10.42
C SER A 148 10.21 -18.42 9.02
N GLY A 149 11.07 -17.94 8.12
CA GLY A 149 10.77 -17.86 6.70
C GLY A 149 10.37 -19.21 6.10
N GLU A 150 11.03 -20.30 6.51
CA GLU A 150 10.70 -21.66 6.07
C GLU A 150 9.28 -22.06 6.47
N TYR A 151 8.92 -21.86 7.74
CA TYR A 151 7.57 -22.18 8.20
C TYR A 151 6.49 -21.37 7.49
N LYS A 152 6.73 -20.07 7.28
CA LYS A 152 5.84 -19.19 6.50
C LYS A 152 5.71 -19.64 5.05
N THR A 153 6.81 -20.09 4.44
CA THR A 153 6.85 -20.59 3.06
C THR A 153 5.99 -21.85 2.95
N SER A 154 6.22 -22.84 3.81
CA SER A 154 5.40 -24.05 3.87
C SER A 154 3.92 -23.75 4.14
N PHE A 155 3.61 -22.74 4.94
CA PHE A 155 2.23 -22.31 5.15
C PHE A 155 1.58 -21.75 3.87
N LEU A 156 2.26 -20.86 3.14
CA LEU A 156 1.76 -20.35 1.86
C LEU A 156 1.62 -21.44 0.80
N GLU A 157 2.51 -22.43 0.81
CA GLU A 157 2.46 -23.55 -0.12
C GLU A 157 1.21 -24.40 0.10
N ASN A 158 0.95 -24.77 1.34
CA ASN A 158 -0.07 -25.74 1.70
C ASN A 158 -1.46 -25.14 1.96
N ASP A 159 -1.56 -23.86 2.38
CA ASP A 159 -2.83 -23.27 2.81
C ASP A 159 -2.98 -21.79 2.41
N PHE A 160 -2.81 -21.51 1.12
CA PHE A 160 -2.93 -20.16 0.57
C PHE A 160 -4.33 -19.54 0.74
N ASN A 161 -5.39 -20.36 0.72
CA ASN A 161 -6.77 -19.86 0.89
C ASN A 161 -6.99 -19.30 2.30
N THR A 162 -6.47 -19.97 3.33
CA THR A 162 -6.49 -19.45 4.69
C THR A 162 -5.65 -18.18 4.81
N PHE A 163 -4.50 -18.10 4.13
CA PHE A 163 -3.73 -16.86 4.05
C PHE A 163 -4.57 -15.71 3.49
N GLN A 164 -5.18 -15.87 2.31
CA GLN A 164 -5.99 -14.83 1.67
C GLN A 164 -7.19 -14.38 2.52
N THR A 165 -7.78 -15.30 3.28
CA THR A 165 -8.94 -14.99 4.13
C THR A 165 -8.54 -14.18 5.36
N ASN A 166 -7.37 -14.45 5.94
CA ASN A 166 -6.94 -13.82 7.20
C ASN A 166 -6.06 -12.58 7.01
N PHE A 167 -5.32 -12.48 5.91
CA PHE A 167 -4.40 -11.38 5.62
C PHE A 167 -5.01 -10.46 4.55
N GLN A 168 -5.96 -9.63 4.97
CA GLN A 168 -6.69 -8.72 4.08
C GLN A 168 -6.12 -7.29 4.08
N GLU A 169 -5.46 -6.90 5.17
CA GLU A 169 -4.92 -5.56 5.33
C GLU A 169 -3.47 -5.45 4.81
N GLU A 170 -3.10 -4.26 4.34
CA GLU A 170 -1.74 -3.98 3.84
C GLU A 170 -0.67 -4.26 4.90
N ASN A 171 -0.94 -3.93 6.16
CA ASN A 171 0.00 -4.14 7.26
C ASN A 171 0.19 -5.61 7.59
N ASP A 172 -0.88 -6.41 7.57
CA ASP A 172 -0.79 -7.85 7.85
C ASP A 172 0.14 -8.53 6.84
N ILE A 173 -0.04 -8.23 5.55
CA ILE A 173 0.79 -8.77 4.47
C ILE A 173 2.25 -8.33 4.65
N LYS A 174 2.48 -7.04 4.93
CA LYS A 174 3.83 -6.49 5.16
C LYS A 174 4.54 -7.18 6.32
N PHE A 175 3.87 -7.34 7.46
CA PHE A 175 4.47 -7.97 8.63
C PHE A 175 4.72 -9.46 8.43
N PHE A 176 3.81 -10.15 7.74
CA PHE A 176 4.01 -11.55 7.40
C PHE A 176 5.23 -11.77 6.49
N ILE A 177 5.29 -11.02 5.37
CA ILE A 177 6.38 -11.13 4.39
C ILE A 177 7.71 -10.64 4.99
N GLY A 178 7.68 -9.53 5.73
CA GLY A 178 8.89 -8.89 6.26
C GLY A 178 9.84 -8.53 5.12
N ASN A 179 11.14 -8.72 5.32
CA ASN A 179 12.17 -8.49 4.29
C ASN A 179 12.50 -9.76 3.48
N ASN A 180 11.72 -10.84 3.59
CA ASN A 180 12.00 -12.11 2.92
C ASN A 180 11.53 -12.05 1.46
N THR A 181 12.47 -11.86 0.54
CA THR A 181 12.20 -11.73 -0.90
C THR A 181 11.73 -13.04 -1.53
N THR A 182 12.21 -14.20 -1.06
CA THR A 182 11.74 -15.52 -1.51
C THR A 182 10.26 -15.72 -1.19
N LEU A 183 9.87 -15.41 0.05
CA LEU A 183 8.48 -15.48 0.49
C LEU A 183 7.58 -14.48 -0.25
N ALA A 184 8.10 -13.28 -0.53
CA ALA A 184 7.41 -12.27 -1.34
C ALA A 184 7.16 -12.76 -2.77
N GLY A 185 8.17 -13.38 -3.41
CA GLY A 185 8.05 -13.99 -4.73
C GLY A 185 6.96 -15.07 -4.77
N LEU A 186 7.01 -16.03 -3.83
CA LEU A 186 6.01 -17.09 -3.71
C LEU A 186 4.58 -16.52 -3.53
N TYR A 187 4.43 -15.48 -2.71
CA TYR A 187 3.15 -14.81 -2.52
C TYR A 187 2.62 -14.18 -3.84
N LEU A 188 3.49 -13.49 -4.58
CA LEU A 188 3.14 -12.87 -5.87
C LEU A 188 2.77 -13.91 -6.94
N GLU A 189 3.45 -15.06 -6.95
CA GLU A 189 3.14 -16.16 -7.86
C GLU A 189 1.76 -16.75 -7.58
N LYS A 190 1.44 -17.01 -6.31
CA LYS A 190 0.18 -17.63 -5.89
C LYS A 190 -1.04 -16.71 -5.97
N ILE A 191 -0.87 -15.39 -5.81
CA ILE A 191 -2.02 -14.48 -5.87
C ILE A 191 -2.53 -14.34 -7.31
N HIS A 192 -3.85 -14.20 -7.45
CA HIS A 192 -4.50 -13.98 -8.76
C HIS A 192 -3.89 -12.78 -9.50
N GLU A 193 -3.72 -12.92 -10.81
CA GLU A 193 -3.06 -11.95 -11.71
C GLU A 193 -3.63 -10.53 -11.57
N ASN A 194 -4.94 -10.39 -11.40
CA ASN A 194 -5.61 -9.10 -11.22
C ASN A 194 -5.29 -8.42 -9.88
N ARG A 195 -4.85 -9.16 -8.86
CA ARG A 195 -4.46 -8.62 -7.54
C ARG A 195 -2.96 -8.35 -7.42
N ARG A 196 -2.13 -8.86 -8.33
CA ARG A 196 -0.66 -8.68 -8.30
C ARG A 196 -0.21 -7.23 -8.27
N PRO A 197 -0.80 -6.27 -9.03
CA PRO A 197 -0.37 -4.87 -8.93
C PRO A 197 -0.61 -4.29 -7.53
N ARG A 198 -1.75 -4.60 -6.91
CA ARG A 198 -2.02 -4.16 -5.53
C ARG A 198 -1.02 -4.77 -4.54
N ALA A 199 -0.72 -6.07 -4.69
CA ALA A 199 0.29 -6.75 -3.88
C ALA A 199 1.68 -6.11 -4.05
N LEU A 200 2.10 -5.81 -5.28
CA LEU A 200 3.37 -5.13 -5.55
C LEU A 200 3.44 -3.74 -4.94
N TYR A 201 2.32 -2.99 -4.95
CA TYR A 201 2.27 -1.70 -4.29
C TYR A 201 2.42 -1.82 -2.77
N ILE A 202 1.76 -2.81 -2.15
CA ILE A 202 1.93 -3.12 -0.72
C ILE A 202 3.40 -3.46 -0.42
N LEU A 203 4.03 -4.24 -1.28
CA LEU A 203 5.42 -4.69 -1.17
C LEU A 203 6.47 -3.68 -1.67
N ARG A 204 6.08 -2.44 -1.99
CA ARG A 204 7.02 -1.40 -2.49
C ARG A 204 8.20 -1.10 -1.58
N TYR A 205 8.10 -1.43 -0.30
CA TYR A 205 9.22 -1.28 0.64
C TYR A 205 10.39 -2.24 0.32
N LEU A 206 10.12 -3.38 -0.32
CA LEU A 206 11.14 -4.32 -0.77
C LEU A 206 12.06 -3.73 -1.86
N TYR A 207 11.64 -2.66 -2.52
CA TYR A 207 12.54 -1.88 -3.38
C TYR A 207 13.79 -1.39 -2.63
N LEU A 208 13.68 -1.07 -1.33
CA LEU A 208 14.84 -0.65 -0.53
C LEU A 208 15.78 -1.81 -0.16
N ILE A 209 15.32 -3.06 -0.31
CA ILE A 209 16.10 -4.26 -0.02
C ILE A 209 16.81 -4.71 -1.29
N ASP A 210 16.06 -4.89 -2.38
CA ASP A 210 16.61 -5.23 -3.70
C ASP A 210 15.82 -4.50 -4.79
N PRO A 211 16.36 -3.35 -5.29
CA PRO A 211 15.74 -2.59 -6.36
C PRO A 211 15.54 -3.40 -7.64
N ASN A 212 16.52 -4.23 -8.02
CA ASN A 212 16.49 -4.94 -9.29
C ASN A 212 15.43 -6.02 -9.28
N LEU A 213 15.38 -6.82 -8.21
CA LEU A 213 14.37 -7.85 -8.04
C LEU A 213 12.96 -7.26 -8.00
N TYR A 214 12.76 -6.17 -7.24
CA TYR A 214 11.46 -5.51 -7.19
C TYR A 214 11.02 -5.02 -8.56
N LEU A 215 11.91 -4.35 -9.30
CA LEU A 215 11.60 -3.87 -10.64
C LEU A 215 11.37 -5.01 -11.64
N ASN A 216 12.05 -6.16 -11.50
CA ASN A 216 11.76 -7.35 -12.30
C ASN A 216 10.32 -7.82 -12.07
N TRP A 217 9.85 -7.85 -10.82
CA TRP A 217 8.44 -8.20 -10.54
C TRP A 217 7.45 -7.18 -11.09
N VAL A 218 7.77 -5.88 -11.04
CA VAL A 218 6.94 -4.84 -11.66
C VAL A 218 6.81 -5.11 -13.17
N GLU A 219 7.92 -5.32 -13.86
CA GLU A 219 7.94 -5.61 -15.30
C GLU A 219 7.25 -6.92 -15.67
N GLN A 220 7.32 -7.93 -14.79
CA GLN A 220 6.69 -9.23 -15.01
C GLN A 220 5.17 -9.19 -14.80
N TYR A 221 4.69 -8.50 -13.76
CA TYR A 221 3.30 -8.62 -13.31
C TYR A 221 2.43 -7.39 -13.61
N CYS A 222 2.99 -6.27 -14.06
CA CYS A 222 2.23 -5.04 -14.35
C CYS A 222 2.05 -4.75 -15.85
N GLN A 223 2.35 -5.70 -16.73
CA GLN A 223 2.21 -5.51 -18.19
C GLN A 223 0.75 -5.27 -18.61
N LYS A 224 -0.19 -6.02 -18.04
CA LYS A 224 -1.62 -5.95 -18.38
C LYS A 224 -2.44 -5.07 -17.43
N ASN A 225 -2.01 -4.95 -16.18
CA ASN A 225 -2.75 -4.30 -15.11
C ASN A 225 -1.93 -3.16 -14.49
N ARG A 226 -2.59 -2.03 -14.24
CA ARG A 226 -1.91 -0.83 -13.74
C ARG A 226 -1.55 -0.95 -12.26
N LEU A 227 -0.27 -0.73 -11.97
CA LEU A 227 0.24 -0.49 -10.63
C LEU A 227 0.01 0.96 -10.22
N ASN A 228 -0.27 1.19 -8.94
CA ASN A 228 -0.36 2.54 -8.40
C ASN A 228 1.01 3.24 -8.46
N THR A 229 0.99 4.55 -8.72
CA THR A 229 2.22 5.35 -8.78
C THR A 229 3.01 5.27 -7.48
N LEU A 230 4.31 5.01 -7.60
CA LEU A 230 5.24 4.91 -6.48
C LEU A 230 5.52 6.30 -5.88
N GLY A 231 5.88 6.30 -4.59
CA GLY A 231 6.21 7.52 -3.87
C GLY A 231 7.41 8.27 -4.47
N LEU A 232 7.54 9.56 -4.14
CA LEU A 232 8.58 10.44 -4.67
C LEU A 232 10.00 9.90 -4.43
N ARG A 233 10.27 9.33 -3.25
CA ARG A 233 11.60 8.80 -2.89
C ARG A 233 12.00 7.63 -3.80
N ILE A 234 11.13 6.64 -3.95
CA ILE A 234 11.38 5.46 -4.81
C ILE A 234 11.48 5.91 -6.27
N SER A 235 10.55 6.76 -6.73
CA SER A 235 10.55 7.27 -8.11
C SER A 235 11.83 8.04 -8.44
N LYS A 236 12.34 8.85 -7.51
CA LYS A 236 13.60 9.57 -7.67
C LYS A 236 14.78 8.60 -7.82
N ASP A 237 14.80 7.54 -7.03
CA ASP A 237 15.88 6.55 -7.08
C ASP A 237 15.85 5.76 -8.40
N ILE A 238 14.66 5.30 -8.82
CA ILE A 238 14.46 4.65 -10.12
C ILE A 238 14.99 5.53 -11.25
N MET A 239 14.64 6.82 -11.27
CA MET A 239 15.09 7.73 -12.33
C MET A 239 16.58 8.04 -12.31
N LYS A 240 17.24 7.93 -11.15
CA LYS A 240 18.69 8.13 -11.05
C LYS A 240 19.48 6.90 -11.44
N ASN A 241 19.05 5.73 -10.96
CA ASN A 241 19.85 4.51 -10.99
C ASN A 241 19.36 3.49 -12.03
N HIS A 242 18.11 3.61 -12.46
CA HIS A 242 17.45 2.64 -13.37
C HIS A 242 16.72 3.33 -14.54
N LYS A 243 17.15 4.55 -14.92
CA LYS A 243 16.52 5.33 -16.01
C LYS A 243 16.37 4.53 -17.30
N ASN A 244 17.37 3.72 -17.64
CA ASN A 244 17.36 2.92 -18.88
C ASN A 244 16.21 1.91 -18.91
N ARG A 245 15.83 1.33 -17.75
CA ARG A 245 14.66 0.44 -17.66
C ARG A 245 13.35 1.20 -17.89
N VAL A 246 13.26 2.41 -17.32
CA VAL A 246 12.10 3.30 -17.52
C VAL A 246 11.94 3.65 -19.00
N ILE A 247 13.03 4.01 -19.68
CA ILE A 247 12.99 4.35 -21.12
C ILE A 247 12.65 3.11 -21.95
N GLY A 248 13.28 1.97 -21.67
CA GLY A 248 13.05 0.71 -22.41
C GLY A 248 11.62 0.16 -22.26
N ASN A 249 10.95 0.42 -21.14
CA ASN A 249 9.58 -0.03 -20.86
C ASN A 249 8.64 1.14 -20.52
N PHE A 250 8.77 2.25 -21.25
CA PHE A 250 8.09 3.51 -20.93
C PHE A 250 6.56 3.43 -20.81
N PRO A 251 5.81 2.70 -21.66
CA PRO A 251 4.36 2.61 -21.54
C PRO A 251 3.87 2.09 -20.18
N MET A 252 4.66 1.22 -19.55
CA MET A 252 4.39 0.75 -18.20
C MET A 252 4.85 1.78 -17.17
N TYR A 253 6.12 2.20 -17.23
CA TYR A 253 6.72 3.04 -16.20
C TYR A 253 6.16 4.45 -16.13
N CYS A 254 5.57 4.99 -17.20
CA CYS A 254 4.96 6.32 -17.20
C CYS A 254 3.79 6.46 -16.19
N ASN A 255 3.18 5.33 -15.79
CA ASN A 255 2.12 5.28 -14.77
C ASN A 255 2.66 4.86 -13.39
N VAL A 256 3.80 4.18 -13.33
CA VAL A 256 4.42 3.68 -12.10
C VAL A 256 5.31 4.74 -11.45
N VAL A 257 6.10 5.46 -12.23
CA VAL A 257 7.03 6.48 -11.73
C VAL A 257 6.28 7.80 -11.58
N ASN A 258 6.55 8.52 -10.49
CA ASN A 258 5.97 9.83 -10.26
C ASN A 258 6.30 10.81 -11.40
N LYS A 259 5.28 11.48 -11.95
CA LYS A 259 5.40 12.41 -13.09
C LYS A 259 6.43 13.51 -12.88
N ASN A 260 6.53 14.07 -11.67
CA ASN A 260 7.50 15.13 -11.37
C ASN A 260 8.93 14.60 -11.45
N MET A 261 9.15 13.33 -11.10
CA MET A 261 10.45 12.69 -11.22
C MET A 261 10.77 12.34 -12.67
N LEU A 262 9.78 11.93 -13.47
CA LEU A 262 9.96 11.75 -14.92
C LEU A 262 10.44 13.06 -15.56
N VAL A 263 9.68 14.15 -15.40
CA VAL A 263 10.01 15.46 -15.98
C VAL A 263 11.38 15.98 -15.51
N LYS A 264 11.71 15.76 -14.24
CA LYS A 264 12.97 16.25 -13.66
C LYS A 264 14.21 15.55 -14.19
N TYR A 265 14.12 14.27 -14.54
CA TYR A 265 15.28 13.42 -14.86
C TYR A 265 15.35 12.98 -16.33
N MET A 266 14.29 13.23 -17.11
CA MET A 266 14.30 12.98 -18.55
C MET A 266 14.77 14.23 -19.31
N SER A 267 15.55 13.99 -20.35
CA SER A 267 15.91 14.99 -21.35
C SER A 267 14.88 15.06 -22.48
N SER A 268 15.01 16.08 -23.36
CA SER A 268 14.28 16.14 -24.63
C SER A 268 14.50 14.88 -25.48
N ASP A 269 15.73 14.37 -25.53
CA ASP A 269 16.04 13.17 -26.34
C ASP A 269 15.41 11.91 -25.73
N ASP A 270 15.43 11.78 -24.40
CA ASP A 270 14.70 10.69 -23.72
C ASP A 270 13.19 10.77 -24.05
N ALA A 271 12.60 11.97 -24.05
CA ALA A 271 11.20 12.16 -24.40
C ALA A 271 10.90 11.76 -25.86
N LYS A 272 11.77 12.13 -26.80
CA LYS A 272 11.65 11.76 -28.23
C LYS A 272 11.70 10.25 -28.45
N VAL A 273 12.46 9.51 -27.63
CA VAL A 273 12.49 8.03 -27.64
C VAL A 273 11.22 7.46 -27.01
N CYS A 274 10.76 8.04 -25.90
CA CYS A 274 9.66 7.50 -25.11
C CYS A 274 8.28 7.72 -25.73
N ILE A 275 7.96 8.92 -26.22
CA ILE A 275 6.61 9.26 -26.71
C ILE A 275 6.10 8.32 -27.82
N PRO A 276 6.91 7.94 -28.84
CA PRO A 276 6.47 7.02 -29.89
C PRO A 276 6.04 5.64 -29.37
N THR A 277 6.59 5.18 -28.24
CA THR A 277 6.21 3.89 -27.63
C THR A 277 4.78 3.88 -27.08
N LEU A 278 4.18 5.07 -26.87
CA LEU A 278 2.80 5.22 -26.39
C LEU A 278 1.76 5.20 -27.51
N LEU A 279 2.19 5.14 -28.78
CA LEU A 279 1.27 5.21 -29.91
C LEU A 279 0.46 3.92 -30.03
N PRO A 280 -0.88 4.02 -30.11
CA PRO A 280 -1.71 2.85 -30.32
C PRO A 280 -1.58 2.31 -31.74
N ASP A 281 -2.15 1.12 -32.00
CA ASP A 281 -2.00 0.46 -33.30
C ASP A 281 -2.83 1.10 -34.42
N THR A 282 -3.87 1.86 -34.08
CA THR A 282 -4.79 2.47 -35.06
C THR A 282 -4.91 3.98 -34.88
N VAL A 283 -5.15 4.68 -35.99
CA VAL A 283 -5.37 6.14 -36.01
C VAL A 283 -6.58 6.55 -35.17
N GLU A 284 -7.66 5.78 -35.22
CA GLU A 284 -8.85 6.04 -34.42
C GLU A 284 -8.53 6.00 -32.91
N LYS A 285 -7.80 4.97 -32.46
CA LYS A 285 -7.33 4.89 -31.07
C LYS A 285 -6.38 6.03 -30.72
N PHE A 286 -5.54 6.49 -31.65
CA PHE A 286 -4.66 7.64 -31.42
C PHE A 286 -5.47 8.89 -31.07
N TRP A 287 -6.46 9.23 -31.89
CA TRP A 287 -7.31 10.40 -31.64
C TRP A 287 -8.13 10.24 -30.36
N ASN A 288 -8.73 9.06 -30.14
CA ASN A 288 -9.52 8.75 -28.94
C ASN A 288 -8.69 8.75 -27.64
N SER A 289 -7.40 8.42 -27.72
CA SER A 289 -6.52 8.37 -26.55
C SER A 289 -6.13 9.74 -26.01
N ASN A 290 -6.33 10.81 -26.79
CA ASN A 290 -5.93 12.17 -26.46
C ASN A 290 -4.46 12.29 -25.99
N LEU A 291 -3.56 11.54 -26.63
CA LEU A 291 -2.15 11.39 -26.25
C LEU A 291 -1.47 12.74 -25.97
N GLY A 292 -1.70 13.72 -26.84
CA GLY A 292 -1.15 15.07 -26.72
C GLY A 292 -1.47 15.75 -25.39
N ASN A 293 -2.67 15.55 -24.83
CA ASN A 293 -3.04 16.11 -23.52
C ASN A 293 -2.60 15.17 -22.38
N SER A 294 -2.81 13.86 -22.53
CA SER A 294 -2.51 12.87 -21.49
C SER A 294 -1.02 12.83 -21.12
N TYR A 295 -0.15 13.12 -22.08
CA TYR A 295 1.31 13.08 -21.93
C TYR A 295 1.99 14.44 -22.17
N GLU A 296 1.24 15.53 -22.04
CA GLU A 296 1.76 16.90 -22.19
C GLU A 296 2.99 17.16 -21.32
N PHE A 297 3.04 16.59 -20.11
CA PHE A 297 4.16 16.73 -19.19
C PHE A 297 5.50 16.21 -19.75
N ILE A 298 5.46 15.23 -20.67
CA ILE A 298 6.66 14.70 -21.34
C ILE A 298 6.90 15.41 -22.66
N ILE A 299 5.83 15.70 -23.42
CA ILE A 299 5.93 16.46 -24.67
C ILE A 299 6.58 17.83 -24.42
N ASN A 300 6.28 18.47 -23.30
CA ASN A 300 6.85 19.76 -22.93
C ASN A 300 8.35 19.73 -22.60
N LEU A 301 8.97 18.55 -22.51
CA LEU A 301 10.44 18.44 -22.42
C LEU A 301 11.14 18.74 -23.75
N ILE A 302 10.44 18.58 -24.87
CA ILE A 302 10.95 18.91 -26.20
C ILE A 302 10.92 20.44 -26.37
N PRO A 303 11.91 21.09 -27.01
CA PRO A 303 11.88 22.52 -27.30
C PRO A 303 10.64 22.93 -28.11
N THR A 304 10.07 24.10 -27.80
CA THR A 304 8.79 24.57 -28.37
C THR A 304 8.80 24.62 -29.89
N ASP A 305 9.91 25.05 -30.47
CA ASP A 305 10.19 25.16 -31.91
C ASP A 305 10.30 23.81 -32.62
N GLU A 306 10.62 22.73 -31.90
CA GLU A 306 10.73 21.38 -32.47
C GLU A 306 9.48 20.52 -32.29
N ARG A 307 8.65 20.83 -31.26
CA ARG A 307 7.54 19.98 -30.81
C ARG A 307 6.58 19.58 -31.92
N TYR A 308 6.14 20.54 -32.73
CA TYR A 308 5.14 20.27 -33.76
C TYR A 308 5.68 19.35 -34.84
N MET A 309 6.88 19.63 -35.36
CA MET A 309 7.52 18.78 -36.37
C MET A 309 7.81 17.37 -35.85
N PHE A 310 8.20 17.25 -34.58
CA PHE A 310 8.35 15.95 -33.93
C PHE A 310 7.02 15.18 -33.87
N ILE A 311 5.94 15.80 -33.38
CA ILE A 311 4.63 15.13 -33.27
C ILE A 311 4.11 14.72 -34.65
N LYS A 312 4.24 15.61 -35.64
CA LYS A 312 3.83 15.35 -37.03
C LYS A 312 4.59 14.17 -37.61
N SER A 313 5.91 14.18 -37.53
CA SER A 313 6.76 13.10 -38.08
C SER A 313 6.46 11.77 -37.39
N MET A 314 6.32 11.77 -36.07
CA MET A 314 5.93 10.59 -35.30
C MET A 314 4.59 10.00 -35.78
N PHE A 315 3.57 10.84 -35.98
CA PHE A 315 2.26 10.39 -36.47
C PHE A 315 2.36 9.81 -37.89
N VAL A 316 3.00 10.52 -38.82
CA VAL A 316 3.12 10.11 -40.22
C VAL A 316 3.90 8.80 -40.35
N ASN A 317 4.96 8.63 -39.56
CA ASN A 317 5.76 7.41 -39.54
C ASN A 317 4.96 6.21 -39.04
N LYS A 318 4.12 6.39 -38.00
CA LYS A 318 3.30 5.30 -37.44
C LYS A 318 2.07 4.98 -38.30
N TYR A 319 1.51 5.98 -38.98
CA TYR A 319 0.29 5.85 -39.78
C TYR A 319 0.47 6.39 -41.21
N PRO A 320 1.21 5.68 -42.08
CA PRO A 320 1.46 6.13 -43.44
C PRO A 320 0.17 6.39 -44.23
N GLY A 321 0.15 7.48 -44.99
CA GLY A 321 -0.98 7.88 -45.85
C GLY A 321 -2.21 8.44 -45.11
N LYS A 322 -2.12 8.62 -43.78
CA LYS A 322 -3.22 9.18 -42.97
C LYS A 322 -3.03 10.67 -42.76
N ALA A 323 -4.11 11.43 -42.91
CA ALA A 323 -4.11 12.87 -42.74
C ALA A 323 -3.95 13.23 -41.25
N PHE A 324 -2.88 13.96 -40.92
CA PHE A 324 -2.68 14.51 -39.57
C PHE A 324 -3.42 15.85 -39.43
N GLU A 325 -2.85 16.95 -39.93
CA GLU A 325 -3.41 18.31 -39.80
C GLU A 325 -4.74 18.56 -40.49
N MET A 326 -5.04 17.78 -41.54
CA MET A 326 -6.28 17.95 -42.30
C MET A 326 -7.47 17.22 -41.68
N SER A 327 -7.24 16.35 -40.70
CA SER A 327 -8.31 15.66 -39.97
C SER A 327 -9.13 16.64 -39.14
N SER A 328 -10.38 16.29 -38.83
CA SER A 328 -11.20 17.10 -37.90
C SER A 328 -10.70 16.90 -36.46
N GLU A 329 -10.16 15.72 -36.17
CA GLU A 329 -9.60 15.32 -34.89
C GLU A 329 -8.40 16.16 -34.49
N PHE A 330 -7.56 16.60 -35.42
CA PHE A 330 -6.44 17.50 -35.14
C PHE A 330 -6.89 18.80 -34.47
N TYR A 331 -7.98 19.39 -34.98
CA TYR A 331 -8.58 20.58 -34.38
C TYR A 331 -9.21 20.25 -33.02
N ASN A 332 -10.00 19.18 -32.96
CA ASN A 332 -10.75 18.79 -31.75
C ASN A 332 -9.82 18.44 -30.58
N SER A 333 -8.73 17.73 -30.85
CA SER A 333 -7.69 17.37 -29.87
C SER A 333 -6.66 18.49 -29.65
N LYS A 334 -6.85 19.67 -30.25
CA LYS A 334 -6.06 20.89 -30.06
C LYS A 334 -4.56 20.76 -30.39
N TYR A 335 -4.18 19.90 -31.33
CA TYR A 335 -2.76 19.75 -31.72
C TYR A 335 -2.17 21.01 -32.39
N TYR A 336 -3.03 21.92 -32.90
CA TYR A 336 -2.60 23.24 -33.38
C TYR A 336 -1.87 24.08 -32.32
N ARG A 337 -2.00 23.75 -31.02
CA ARG A 337 -1.31 24.46 -29.93
C ARG A 337 0.22 24.31 -30.00
N TYR A 338 0.69 23.25 -30.65
CA TYR A 338 2.13 23.00 -30.83
C TYR A 338 2.72 23.77 -32.01
N MET A 339 1.89 24.25 -32.94
CA MET A 339 2.33 25.11 -34.04
C MET A 339 2.72 26.50 -33.53
N SER A 340 3.76 27.06 -34.12
CA SER A 340 4.04 28.50 -34.11
C SER A 340 2.87 29.32 -34.68
N VAL A 341 2.94 30.64 -34.51
CA VAL A 341 1.90 31.55 -35.03
C VAL A 341 1.87 31.49 -36.56
N GLU A 342 3.03 31.50 -37.23
CA GLU A 342 3.10 31.43 -38.69
C GLU A 342 2.59 30.09 -39.24
N GLU A 343 2.97 28.96 -38.61
CA GLU A 343 2.50 27.63 -39.02
C GLU A 343 0.99 27.49 -38.88
N ARG A 344 0.42 28.03 -37.79
CA ARG A 344 -1.02 27.97 -37.53
C ARG A 344 -1.82 28.83 -38.50
N GLU A 345 -1.34 30.04 -38.82
CA GLU A 345 -1.96 30.90 -39.83
C GLU A 345 -1.93 30.22 -41.21
N THR A 346 -0.80 29.64 -41.59
CA THR A 346 -0.63 28.93 -42.87
C THR A 346 -1.56 27.71 -42.96
N TRP A 347 -1.63 26.90 -41.91
CA TRP A 347 -2.54 25.76 -41.84
C TRP A 347 -4.02 26.18 -41.91
N ALA A 348 -4.40 27.24 -41.20
CA ALA A 348 -5.79 27.74 -41.22
C ALA A 348 -6.19 28.23 -42.61
N LEU A 349 -5.33 28.99 -43.30
CA LEU A 349 -5.56 29.42 -44.69
C LEU A 349 -5.68 28.23 -45.66
N LEU A 350 -4.80 27.22 -45.53
CA LEU A 350 -4.87 26.01 -46.34
C LEU A 350 -6.22 25.27 -46.16
N LYS A 351 -6.67 25.11 -44.91
CA LYS A 351 -7.98 24.48 -44.61
C LYS A 351 -9.14 25.28 -45.21
N LEU A 352 -9.15 26.60 -45.01
CA LEU A 352 -10.20 27.48 -45.54
C LEU A 352 -10.28 27.40 -47.07
N SER A 353 -9.14 27.37 -47.77
CA SER A 353 -9.10 27.27 -49.24
C SER A 353 -9.62 25.94 -49.81
N ARG A 354 -9.66 24.88 -48.98
CA ARG A 354 -10.06 23.52 -49.40
C ARG A 354 -11.50 23.16 -49.04
N GLN A 355 -12.20 24.02 -48.29
CA GLN A 355 -13.56 23.77 -47.84
C GLN A 355 -14.57 24.56 -48.66
N HIS A 356 -15.61 23.90 -49.17
CA HIS A 356 -16.73 24.57 -49.83
C HIS A 356 -17.59 25.40 -48.87
N ILE A 357 -17.64 25.01 -47.58
CA ILE A 357 -18.31 25.76 -46.51
C ILE A 357 -17.24 26.17 -45.49
N PRO A 358 -17.01 27.47 -45.26
CA PRO A 358 -15.95 27.94 -44.39
C PRO A 358 -16.22 27.57 -42.93
N ASP A 359 -15.26 26.90 -42.28
CA ASP A 359 -15.24 26.79 -40.82
C ASP A 359 -14.79 28.11 -40.20
N TYR A 360 -15.75 28.93 -39.79
CA TYR A 360 -15.49 30.26 -39.23
C TYR A 360 -14.56 30.24 -38.00
N LYS A 361 -14.43 29.10 -37.31
CA LYS A 361 -13.54 28.95 -36.16
C LYS A 361 -12.06 29.04 -36.54
N LEU A 362 -11.70 28.85 -37.81
CA LEU A 362 -10.32 28.92 -38.29
C LEU A 362 -9.82 30.35 -38.47
N TYR A 363 -10.70 31.32 -38.72
CA TYR A 363 -10.32 32.73 -38.87
C TYR A 363 -9.69 33.33 -37.60
N ARG A 364 -9.93 32.75 -36.42
CA ARG A 364 -9.26 33.17 -35.18
C ARG A 364 -7.73 33.00 -35.21
N PHE A 365 -7.21 32.25 -36.18
CA PHE A 365 -5.79 31.99 -36.37
C PHE A 365 -5.18 32.77 -37.54
N VAL A 366 -5.97 33.58 -38.24
CA VAL A 366 -5.56 34.29 -39.45
C VAL A 366 -5.58 35.78 -39.17
N LYS A 367 -4.52 36.50 -39.55
CA LYS A 367 -4.50 37.97 -39.45
C LYS A 367 -5.59 38.57 -40.32
N TYR A 368 -6.16 39.67 -39.85
CA TYR A 368 -7.32 40.33 -40.46
C TYR A 368 -7.18 40.54 -41.98
N ASP A 369 -6.05 41.09 -42.42
CA ASP A 369 -5.82 41.41 -43.83
C ASP A 369 -5.86 40.17 -44.74
N LYS A 370 -5.31 39.04 -44.25
CA LYS A 370 -5.34 37.75 -44.98
C LYS A 370 -6.72 37.10 -44.91
N ALA A 371 -7.40 37.22 -43.77
CA ALA A 371 -8.75 36.69 -43.58
C ALA A 371 -9.74 37.32 -44.57
N ILE A 372 -9.68 38.64 -44.77
CA ILE A 372 -10.55 39.35 -45.72
C ILE A 372 -10.38 38.83 -47.14
N ILE A 373 -9.14 38.55 -47.57
CA ILE A 373 -8.86 38.05 -48.92
C ILE A 373 -9.56 36.71 -49.15
N GLU A 374 -9.50 35.79 -48.18
CA GLU A 374 -10.18 34.49 -48.28
C GLU A 374 -11.70 34.62 -48.20
N ILE A 375 -12.23 35.51 -47.36
CA ILE A 375 -13.68 35.77 -47.27
C ILE A 375 -14.21 36.33 -48.61
N LYS A 376 -13.48 37.24 -49.25
CA LYS A 376 -13.86 37.79 -50.56
C LYS A 376 -13.91 36.73 -51.66
N LYS A 377 -13.05 35.70 -51.61
CA LYS A 377 -13.11 34.57 -52.56
C LYS A 377 -14.43 33.80 -52.43
N LEU A 378 -14.99 33.67 -51.23
CA LEU A 378 -16.28 32.99 -51.00
C LEU A 378 -17.46 33.81 -51.51
N GLY A 379 -17.38 35.14 -51.43
CA GLY A 379 -18.41 36.05 -51.96
C GLY A 379 -18.57 36.00 -53.48
N HIS A 380 -17.55 35.59 -54.23
CA HIS A 380 -17.63 35.38 -55.68
C HIS A 380 -18.33 34.07 -56.09
N PHE A 381 -18.53 33.11 -55.17
CA PHE A 381 -19.24 31.85 -55.42
C PHE A 381 -20.73 31.90 -55.03
N LEU A 382 -21.21 33.02 -54.47
CA LEU A 382 -22.60 33.22 -54.02
C LEU A 382 -23.43 34.12 -54.95
N ASN A 383 -22.94 34.40 -56.16
CA ASN A 383 -23.70 35.04 -57.23
C ASN A 383 -24.02 34.04 -58.35
#